data_AF-A0A8J3DDQ2-F1
#
_entry.id   AF-A0A8J3DDQ2-F1
#
_cell.length_a   1.000
_cell.length_b   1.000
_cell.length_c   1.000
_cell.angle_alpha   90.00
_cell.angle_beta   90.00
_cell.angle_gamma   90.00
#
_symmetry.space_group_name_H-M   'P 1'
#
loop_
_entity.id
_entity.type
_entity.pdbx_description
1 polymer ?
#
loop_
_entity_poly.entity_id
_entity_poly.type
_entity_poly.pdbx_seq_one_letter_code
_entity_poly.pdbx_strand_id
1 'polypeptide(L)'
;MLHDDAAATSMFRSFTAKPDATPYASLPANIVLGTLNVALTPSAKRSEKLDFTDVVEIDDGLFKDIIWKGLKGENFQVPAPRRSAFVTVSGEDED
;
A
#
# COMPACT_ATOMS: atom_id res chain seq x y z
N MET A 1 -8.93 13.04 9.56
CA MET A 1 -8.08 12.97 8.36
C MET A 1 -6.84 12.18 8.74
N LEU A 2 -6.60 11.02 8.10
CA LEU A 2 -5.39 10.23 8.36
C LEU A 2 -4.18 10.94 7.72
N HIS A 3 -2.98 10.71 8.26
CA HIS A 3 -1.74 11.33 7.76
C HIS A 3 -1.55 11.12 6.25
N ASP A 4 -1.92 9.95 5.73
CA ASP A 4 -1.83 9.64 4.30
C ASP A 4 -2.75 10.49 3.41
N ASP A 5 -3.93 10.87 3.93
CA ASP A 5 -4.89 11.71 3.21
C ASP A 5 -4.38 13.17 3.13
N ALA A 6 -3.70 13.65 4.18
CA ALA A 6 -3.11 15.00 4.20
C ALA A 6 -1.89 15.15 3.29
N ALA A 7 -1.16 14.06 3.06
CA ALA A 7 0.03 14.02 2.19
C ALA A 7 -0.29 13.65 0.73
N ALA A 8 -1.55 13.32 0.41
CA ALA A 8 -1.94 12.89 -0.92
C ALA A 8 -1.69 14.01 -1.95
N THR A 9 -1.05 13.65 -3.08
CA THR A 9 -0.89 14.61 -4.19
C THR A 9 -2.24 14.85 -4.84
N SER A 10 -2.60 16.11 -5.04
CA SER A 10 -3.86 16.43 -5.73
C SER A 10 -3.88 15.84 -7.14
N MET A 11 -5.02 15.24 -7.52
CA MET A 11 -5.27 14.64 -8.83
C MET A 11 -5.46 15.67 -9.97
N PHE A 12 -5.06 16.94 -9.80
CA PHE A 12 -5.22 17.98 -10.84
C PHE A 12 -4.66 17.59 -12.21
N ARG A 13 -3.64 16.72 -12.27
CA ARG A 13 -3.06 16.21 -13.53
C ARG A 13 -3.91 15.14 -14.22
N SER A 14 -4.85 14.51 -13.52
CA SER A 14 -5.72 13.46 -14.04
C SER A 14 -6.97 14.02 -14.74
N PHE A 15 -7.27 15.31 -14.55
CA PHE A 15 -8.44 15.95 -15.14
C PHE A 15 -8.04 16.77 -16.37
N THR A 16 -8.77 16.59 -17.47
CA THR A 16 -8.61 17.36 -18.71
C THR A 16 -9.92 18.07 -19.04
N ALA A 17 -9.85 19.29 -19.57
CA ALA A 17 -11.01 20.05 -20.00
C ALA A 17 -11.75 19.43 -21.20
N LYS A 18 -11.06 18.55 -21.95
CA LYS A 18 -11.65 17.79 -23.06
C LYS A 18 -11.80 16.33 -22.62
N PRO A 19 -13.03 15.82 -22.43
CA PRO A 19 -13.24 14.42 -22.08
C PRO A 19 -12.93 13.52 -23.28
N ASP A 20 -12.25 12.41 -23.02
CA ASP A 20 -12.12 11.31 -23.97
C ASP A 20 -13.13 10.22 -23.60
N ALA A 21 -14.07 9.94 -24.52
CA ALA A 21 -15.13 8.96 -24.34
C ALA A 21 -14.86 7.64 -25.08
N THR A 22 -13.63 7.42 -25.56
CA THR A 22 -13.27 6.14 -26.18
C THR A 22 -13.50 4.99 -25.19
N PRO A 23 -14.33 3.99 -25.54
CA PRO A 23 -14.56 2.85 -24.67
C PRO A 23 -13.26 2.08 -24.46
N TYR A 24 -12.99 1.69 -23.22
CA TYR A 24 -11.89 0.78 -22.93
C TYR A 24 -12.20 -0.62 -23.47
N ALA A 25 -11.35 -1.11 -24.37
CA ALA A 25 -11.38 -2.50 -24.83
C ALA A 25 -10.65 -3.38 -23.81
N SER A 26 -11.41 -4.15 -23.03
CA SER A 26 -10.82 -5.07 -22.04
C SER A 26 -9.97 -6.13 -22.70
N LEU A 27 -8.75 -6.31 -22.21
CA LEU A 27 -7.91 -7.44 -22.60
C LEU A 27 -8.48 -8.73 -21.98
N PRO A 28 -8.44 -9.87 -22.69
CA PRO A 28 -8.79 -11.14 -22.10
C PRO A 28 -7.84 -11.45 -20.94
N ALA A 29 -8.34 -12.16 -19.92
CA ALA A 29 -7.51 -12.60 -18.81
C ALA A 29 -6.36 -13.46 -19.35
N ASN A 30 -5.13 -13.07 -19.03
CA ASN A 30 -3.91 -13.76 -19.43
C ASN A 30 -3.46 -14.80 -18.40
N ILE A 31 -4.16 -14.91 -17.27
CA ILE A 31 -3.87 -15.82 -16.17
C ILE A 31 -5.16 -16.42 -15.59
N VAL A 32 -5.02 -17.55 -14.90
CA VAL A 32 -6.13 -18.17 -14.16
C VAL A 32 -6.40 -17.38 -12.88
N LEU A 33 -7.50 -16.66 -12.83
CA LEU A 33 -7.86 -15.77 -11.71
C LEU A 33 -8.26 -16.52 -10.43
N GLY A 34 -8.65 -17.79 -10.53
CA GLY A 34 -9.01 -18.63 -9.38
C GLY A 34 -7.83 -19.33 -8.70
N THR A 35 -6.60 -18.97 -9.05
CA THR A 35 -5.41 -19.57 -8.45
C THR A 35 -5.22 -19.05 -7.02
N LEU A 36 -5.16 -19.99 -6.07
CA LEU A 36 -4.93 -19.68 -4.66
C LEU A 36 -3.46 -19.90 -4.31
N ASN A 37 -2.99 -19.16 -3.30
CA ASN A 37 -1.67 -19.35 -2.74
C ASN A 37 -1.72 -20.55 -1.76
N VAL A 38 -1.36 -21.74 -2.24
CA VAL A 38 -1.49 -23.00 -1.48
C VAL A 38 -0.28 -23.33 -0.59
N ALA A 39 0.78 -22.51 -0.67
CA ALA A 39 2.00 -22.77 0.08
C ALA A 39 1.83 -22.43 1.58
N LEU A 40 2.00 -23.43 2.44
CA LEU A 40 1.95 -23.29 3.90
C LEU A 40 3.27 -22.74 4.47
N THR A 41 3.67 -21.55 4.02
CA THR A 41 4.90 -20.90 4.47
C THR A 41 4.78 -20.38 5.91
N PRO A 42 5.89 -20.06 6.59
CA PRO A 42 5.84 -19.41 7.90
C PRO A 42 5.02 -18.11 7.89
N SER A 43 5.13 -17.30 6.83
CA SER A 43 4.33 -16.07 6.70
C SER A 43 2.85 -16.37 6.48
N ALA A 44 2.49 -17.42 5.73
CA ALA A 44 1.09 -17.85 5.58
C ALA A 44 0.45 -18.21 6.93
N LYS A 45 1.14 -19.01 7.76
CA LYS A 45 0.67 -19.38 9.11
C LYS A 45 0.53 -18.19 10.07
N ARG A 46 1.33 -17.14 9.87
CA ARG A 46 1.20 -15.88 10.64
C ARG A 46 0.00 -15.07 10.14
N SER A 47 -0.19 -15.01 8.83
CA SER A 47 -1.30 -14.30 8.19
C SER A 47 -2.66 -14.86 8.59
N GLU A 48 -2.78 -16.18 8.76
CA GLU A 48 -4.03 -16.85 9.19
C GLU A 48 -4.54 -16.40 10.57
N LYS A 49 -3.66 -15.82 11.40
CA LYS A 49 -3.98 -15.38 12.76
C LYS A 49 -4.30 -13.88 12.85
N LEU A 50 -4.23 -13.16 11.74
CA LEU A 50 -4.52 -11.73 11.71
C LEU A 50 -6.02 -11.50 11.83
N ASP A 51 -6.38 -10.50 12.62
CA ASP A 51 -7.76 -10.05 12.78
C ASP A 51 -8.04 -8.88 11.83
N PHE A 52 -8.99 -9.06 10.91
CA PHE A 52 -9.39 -8.06 9.93
C PHE A 52 -10.76 -7.44 10.26
N THR A 53 -11.23 -7.54 11.51
CA THR A 53 -12.51 -6.97 11.94
C THR A 53 -12.52 -5.45 11.97
N ASP A 54 -11.37 -4.81 12.22
CA ASP A 54 -11.20 -3.36 12.21
C ASP A 54 -9.90 -2.94 11.49
N VAL A 55 -9.85 -1.68 11.06
CA VAL A 55 -8.82 -1.12 10.16
C VAL A 55 -7.46 -0.94 10.85
N VAL A 56 -7.42 -0.90 12.19
CA VAL A 56 -6.23 -0.56 12.98
C VAL A 56 -5.83 -1.68 13.96
N GLU A 57 -6.48 -2.84 13.89
CA GLU A 57 -6.24 -3.94 14.86
C GLU A 57 -4.89 -4.65 14.62
N ILE A 58 -4.40 -4.64 13.37
CA ILE A 58 -3.19 -5.36 12.99
C ILE A 58 -1.96 -4.49 13.21
N ASP A 59 -0.91 -5.08 13.80
CA ASP A 59 0.42 -4.45 13.84
C ASP A 59 0.98 -4.23 12.42
N ASP A 60 1.19 -2.97 12.04
CA ASP A 60 1.72 -2.57 10.74
C ASP A 60 3.06 -3.24 10.41
N GLY A 61 3.92 -3.44 11.42
CA GLY A 61 5.24 -4.05 11.25
C GLY A 61 5.14 -5.51 10.82
N LEU A 62 4.30 -6.27 11.53
CA LEU A 62 3.96 -7.65 11.23
C LEU A 62 3.31 -7.77 9.85
N PHE A 63 2.31 -6.93 9.56
CA PHE A 63 1.59 -6.99 8.29
C PHE A 63 2.52 -6.69 7.10
N LYS A 64 3.37 -5.67 7.24
CA LYS A 64 4.41 -5.35 6.26
C LYS A 64 5.36 -6.53 6.04
N ASP A 65 5.83 -7.20 7.10
CA ASP A 65 6.74 -8.33 6.99
C ASP A 65 6.12 -9.48 6.17
N ILE A 66 4.86 -9.80 6.47
CA ILE A 66 4.10 -10.86 5.78
C ILE A 66 3.94 -10.53 4.29
N ILE A 67 3.56 -9.29 3.94
CA ILE A 67 3.37 -8.88 2.54
C ILE A 67 4.69 -8.99 1.76
N TRP A 68 5.79 -8.47 2.30
CA TRP A 68 7.08 -8.49 1.60
C TRP A 68 7.59 -9.92 1.38
N LYS A 69 7.47 -10.79 2.38
CA LYS A 69 7.86 -12.20 2.26
C LYS A 69 6.93 -12.99 1.34
N GLY A 70 5.64 -12.67 1.30
CA GLY A 70 4.70 -13.26 0.34
C GLY A 70 5.04 -12.91 -1.10
N LEU A 71 5.52 -11.69 -1.36
CA LEU A 71 5.85 -11.21 -2.71
C LEU A 71 7.27 -11.56 -3.17
N LYS A 72 8.25 -11.53 -2.26
CA LYS A 72 9.68 -11.68 -2.58
C LYS A 72 10.30 -12.98 -2.07
N GLY A 73 9.53 -13.79 -1.35
CA GLY A 73 9.95 -15.04 -0.72
C GLY A 73 10.35 -14.87 0.75
N GLU A 74 10.28 -15.97 1.49
CA GLU A 74 10.49 -16.00 2.96
C GLU A 74 11.88 -15.53 3.40
N ASN A 75 12.89 -15.66 2.53
CA ASN A 75 14.27 -15.25 2.81
C ASN A 75 14.52 -13.75 2.52
N PHE A 76 13.51 -13.01 2.10
CA PHE A 76 13.64 -11.59 1.78
C PHE A 76 13.86 -10.76 3.05
N GLN A 77 14.87 -9.88 3.03
CA GLN A 77 15.11 -8.93 4.11
C GLN A 77 14.21 -7.72 3.96
N VAL A 78 13.23 -7.60 4.86
CA VAL A 78 12.24 -6.52 4.80
C VAL A 78 12.88 -5.18 5.16
N PRO A 79 12.70 -4.13 4.34
CA PRO A 79 13.25 -2.81 4.63
C PRO A 79 12.77 -2.25 5.98
N ALA A 80 13.68 -1.59 6.69
CA ALA A 80 13.35 -0.88 7.92
C ALA A 80 12.29 0.20 7.64
N PRO A 81 11.36 0.45 8.59
CA PRO A 81 10.36 1.50 8.44
C PRO A 81 11.04 2.86 8.18
N ARG A 82 10.60 3.57 7.14
CA ARG A 82 10.96 4.97 6.91
C ARG A 82 9.72 5.81 7.19
N ARG A 83 9.82 6.73 8.15
CA ARG A 83 8.75 7.69 8.48
C ARG A 83 9.20 9.07 8.01
N SER A 84 8.40 9.71 7.16
CA SER A 84 8.59 11.12 6.78
C SER A 84 7.84 12.02 7.76
N ALA A 85 8.38 13.20 8.04
CA ALA A 85 7.72 14.25 8.80
C ALA A 85 7.68 15.54 7.97
N PHE A 86 6.55 16.22 7.96
CA PHE A 86 6.42 17.55 7.38
C PHE A 86 6.80 18.58 8.46
N VAL A 87 7.97 19.20 8.33
CA VAL A 87 8.42 20.26 9.25
C VAL A 87 8.18 21.60 8.57
N THR A 88 7.21 22.36 9.06
CA THR A 88 7.06 23.79 8.75
C THR A 88 7.94 24.57 9.72
N VAL A 89 9.08 25.07 9.25
CA VAL A 89 9.89 26.03 10.01
C VAL A 89 9.28 27.41 9.78
N SER A 90 8.62 27.97 10.78
CA SER A 90 8.32 29.40 10.82
C SER A 90 9.64 30.12 11.08
N GLY A 91 10.18 30.81 10.08
CA GLY A 91 11.25 31.77 10.30
C GLY A 91 10.72 32.87 11.21
N GLU A 92 11.33 33.06 12.36
CA GLU A 92 11.24 34.32 13.08
C GLU A 92 12.01 35.34 12.22
N ASP A 93 11.30 36.33 11.69
CA ASP A 93 11.92 37.53 11.16
C ASP A 93 12.62 38.22 12.35
N GLU A 94 13.95 38.13 12.42
CA GLU A 94 14.75 38.98 13.32
C GLU A 94 14.68 40.43 12.83
N ASP A 95 14.36 41.34 13.77
CA ASP A 95 14.09 42.79 13.67
C ASP A 95 14.83 43.61 12.60
#